data_AF-A0A2T0MFN6-F1
#
_entry.id   AF-A0A2T0MFN6-F1
#
_cell.length_a   1.000
_cell.length_b   1.000
_cell.length_c   1.000
_cell.angle_alpha   90.00
_cell.angle_beta   90.00
_cell.angle_gamma   90.00
#
_symmetry.space_group_name_H-M   'P 1'
#
loop_
_entity.id
_entity.type
_entity.pdbx_description
1 polymer ?
#
loop_
_entity_poly.entity_id
_entity_poly.type
_entity_poly.pdbx_seq_one_letter_code
_entity_poly.pdbx_strand_id
1 'polypeptide(L)'
;MVRTDILHAVKSTINSYFPGEEDFELSIGDKLHILLSESTQALSLITSLEDEFEIEFNDDDIDMDFFLSVEVITEKIMSSLKQDIRI
;
A
#
# COMPACT_ATOMS: atom_id res chain seq x y z
N MET A 1 9.15 -7.69 -11.95
CA MET A 1 9.26 -6.58 -10.98
C MET A 1 10.13 -7.04 -9.81
N VAL A 2 11.12 -6.26 -9.37
CA VAL A 2 11.99 -6.61 -8.23
C VAL A 2 11.40 -6.01 -6.94
N ARG A 3 11.58 -6.65 -5.78
CA ARG A 3 11.03 -6.18 -4.47
C ARG A 3 11.29 -4.70 -4.19
N THR A 4 12.47 -4.20 -4.57
CA THR A 4 12.84 -2.79 -4.40
C THR A 4 11.96 -1.84 -5.22
N ASP A 5 11.57 -2.25 -6.43
CA ASP A 5 10.69 -1.46 -7.31
C ASP A 5 9.29 -1.36 -6.69
N ILE A 6 8.77 -2.48 -6.17
CA ILE A 6 7.47 -2.53 -5.47
C ILE A 6 7.50 -1.63 -4.25
N LEU A 7 8.54 -1.75 -3.42
CA LEU A 7 8.69 -0.94 -2.22
C LEU A 7 8.71 0.56 -2.53
N HIS A 8 9.40 0.95 -3.61
CA HIS A 8 9.44 2.34 -4.06
C HIS A 8 8.08 2.82 -4.56
N ALA A 9 7.40 2.01 -5.37
CA ALA A 9 6.06 2.30 -5.88
C ALA A 9 5.04 2.44 -4.74
N VAL A 10 4.99 1.51 -3.79
CA VAL A 10 4.10 1.59 -2.61
C VAL A 10 4.34 2.89 -1.83
N LYS A 11 5.61 3.25 -1.57
CA LYS A 11 5.93 4.52 -0.89
C LYS A 11 5.47 5.73 -1.70
N SER A 12 5.64 5.70 -3.01
CA SER A 12 5.19 6.76 -3.91
C SER A 12 3.67 6.90 -3.88
N THR A 13 2.94 5.79 -3.96
CA THR A 13 1.47 5.74 -3.85
C THR A 13 1.01 6.33 -2.52
N ILE A 14 1.59 5.91 -1.39
CA ILE A 14 1.25 6.47 -0.06
C ILE A 14 1.52 7.98 -0.03
N ASN A 15 2.67 8.44 -0.53
CA ASN A 15 3.02 9.86 -0.53
C ASN A 15 2.07 10.72 -1.39
N SER A 16 1.45 10.15 -2.43
CA SER A 16 0.49 10.88 -3.27
C SER A 16 -0.75 11.39 -2.52
N TYR A 17 -1.10 10.74 -1.39
CA TYR A 17 -2.20 11.15 -0.51
C TYR A 17 -1.86 12.35 0.39
N PHE A 18 -0.59 12.72 0.49
CA PHE A 18 -0.09 13.77 1.38
C PHE A 18 0.63 14.87 0.59
N PRO A 19 -0.04 15.56 -0.34
CA PRO A 19 0.57 16.63 -1.13
C PRO A 19 0.90 17.84 -0.24
N GLY A 20 2.14 18.34 -0.30
CA GLY A 20 2.52 19.60 0.36
C GLY A 20 3.05 19.49 1.79
N GLU A 21 3.28 18.28 2.31
CA GLU A 21 3.98 18.03 3.59
C GLU A 21 5.51 18.23 3.46
N GLU A 22 5.96 19.36 2.89
CA GLU A 22 7.40 19.68 2.73
C GLU A 22 8.01 20.27 4.03
N ASP A 23 7.19 20.86 4.91
CA ASP A 23 7.65 21.49 6.16
C ASP A 23 7.67 20.55 7.37
N PHE A 24 6.92 19.43 7.32
CA PHE A 24 6.93 18.35 8.31
C PHE A 24 6.89 17.02 7.58
N GLU A 25 8.05 16.40 7.35
CA GLU A 25 8.13 15.11 6.68
C GLU A 25 7.57 14.01 7.61
N LEU A 26 6.26 13.76 7.54
CA LEU A 26 5.62 12.64 8.24
C LEU A 26 6.29 11.34 7.79
N SER A 27 6.61 10.49 8.77
CA SER A 27 7.13 9.17 8.47
C SER A 27 6.07 8.36 7.71
N ILE A 28 6.49 7.36 6.92
CA ILE A 28 5.52 6.52 6.23
C ILE A 28 4.61 5.77 7.22
N GLY A 29 5.12 5.42 8.40
CA GLY A 29 4.29 4.82 9.47
C GLY A 29 3.18 5.76 9.91
N ASP A 30 3.49 7.04 10.15
CA ASP A 30 2.48 8.04 10.53
C ASP A 30 1.44 8.22 9.42
N LYS A 31 1.89 8.27 8.16
CA LYS A 31 1.01 8.34 6.98
C LYS A 31 0.06 7.15 6.90
N LEU A 32 0.56 5.93 7.12
CA LEU A 32 -0.27 4.73 7.15
C LEU A 32 -1.30 4.76 8.28
N HIS A 33 -0.92 5.23 9.47
CA HIS A 33 -1.86 5.40 10.58
C HIS A 33 -2.95 6.43 10.26
N ILE A 34 -2.61 7.54 9.62
CA ILE A 34 -3.59 8.54 9.17
C ILE A 34 -4.53 7.94 8.14
N LEU A 35 -4.00 7.25 7.11
CA LEU A 35 -4.81 6.59 6.09
C LEU A 35 -5.76 5.55 6.71
N LEU A 36 -5.29 4.75 7.66
CA LEU A 36 -6.11 3.77 8.37
C LEU A 36 -7.23 4.44 9.19
N SER A 37 -6.96 5.59 9.81
CA SER A 37 -7.95 6.31 10.62
C SER A 37 -9.12 6.85 9.80
N GLU A 38 -8.91 7.07 8.50
CA GLU A 38 -9.90 7.57 7.56
C GLU A 38 -10.34 6.44 6.63
N SER A 39 -11.47 5.78 6.94
CA SER A 39 -11.92 4.56 6.25
C SER A 39 -11.98 4.68 4.71
N THR A 40 -12.35 5.85 4.19
CA THR A 40 -12.41 6.11 2.75
C THR A 40 -11.01 6.21 2.13
N GLN A 41 -10.03 6.77 2.85
CA GLN A 41 -8.65 6.84 2.38
C GLN A 41 -7.95 5.49 2.44
N ALA A 42 -8.21 4.69 3.48
CA ALA A 42 -7.75 3.31 3.58
C ALA A 42 -8.21 2.48 2.37
N LEU A 43 -9.50 2.52 2.05
CA LEU A 43 -10.06 1.85 0.87
C LEU A 43 -9.45 2.40 -0.43
N SER A 44 -9.33 3.72 -0.56
CA SER A 44 -8.73 4.32 -1.75
C SER A 44 -7.27 3.89 -1.96
N LEU A 45 -6.49 3.76 -0.88
CA LEU A 45 -5.12 3.25 -0.95
C LEU A 45 -5.10 1.82 -1.49
N ILE A 46 -5.94 0.95 -0.94
CA ILE A 46 -6.04 -0.45 -1.37
C ILE A 46 -6.34 -0.52 -2.86
N THR A 47 -7.40 0.16 -3.31
CA THR A 47 -7.78 0.19 -4.73
C THR A 47 -6.67 0.76 -5.62
N SER A 48 -5.96 1.79 -5.17
CA SER A 48 -4.86 2.37 -5.94
C SER A 48 -3.66 1.43 -6.06
N LEU A 49 -3.43 0.57 -5.07
CA LEU A 49 -2.40 -0.47 -5.13
C LEU A 49 -2.83 -1.63 -6.05
N GLU A 50 -4.10 -2.03 -5.98
CA GLU A 50 -4.68 -3.04 -6.90
C GLU A 50 -4.56 -2.59 -8.36
N ASP A 51 -4.95 -1.35 -8.65
CA ASP A 51 -4.85 -0.77 -9.99
C ASP A 51 -3.39 -0.62 -10.46
N GLU A 52 -2.48 -0.13 -9.59
CA GLU A 52 -1.07 0.09 -9.94
C GLU A 52 -0.33 -1.22 -10.26
N PHE A 53 -0.65 -2.30 -9.55
CA PHE A 53 0.04 -3.58 -9.71
C PHE A 53 -0.73 -4.61 -10.53
N GLU A 54 -1.92 -4.25 -11.04
CA GLU A 54 -2.86 -5.14 -11.73
C GLU A 54 -3.13 -6.42 -10.92
N ILE A 55 -3.38 -6.27 -9.62
CA ILE A 55 -3.69 -7.37 -8.68
C ILE A 55 -5.06 -7.17 -8.03
N GLU A 56 -5.55 -8.22 -7.38
CA GLU A 56 -6.69 -8.18 -6.46
C GLU A 56 -6.22 -8.70 -5.10
N PHE A 57 -6.48 -7.96 -4.02
CA PHE A 57 -6.28 -8.48 -2.68
C PHE A 57 -7.48 -9.33 -2.28
N ASN A 58 -7.24 -10.40 -1.53
CA ASN A 58 -8.35 -11.07 -0.87
C ASN A 58 -8.86 -10.16 0.27
N ASP A 59 -10.17 -9.99 0.39
CA ASP A 59 -10.79 -9.22 1.48
C ASP A 59 -10.32 -9.71 2.87
N ASP A 60 -10.11 -11.03 3.01
CA ASP A 60 -9.60 -11.63 4.25
C ASP A 60 -8.15 -11.22 4.57
N ASP A 61 -7.39 -10.79 3.56
CA ASP A 61 -6.02 -10.29 3.71
C ASP A 61 -5.97 -8.77 3.99
N ILE A 62 -7.11 -8.07 3.94
CA ILE A 62 -7.21 -6.64 4.22
C ILE A 62 -7.76 -6.43 5.64
N ASP A 63 -6.85 -6.39 6.59
CA ASP A 63 -7.13 -6.10 8.00
C ASP A 63 -6.31 -4.89 8.49
N MET A 64 -6.38 -4.59 9.79
CA MET A 64 -5.57 -3.52 10.37
C MET A 64 -4.06 -3.79 10.22
N ASP A 65 -3.66 -5.06 10.12
CA ASP A 65 -2.26 -5.43 10.00
C ASP A 65 -1.69 -5.03 8.63
N PHE A 66 -2.53 -4.95 7.59
CA PHE A 66 -2.18 -4.39 6.28
C PHE A 66 -1.50 -3.02 6.40
N PHE A 67 -1.94 -2.18 7.33
CA PHE A 67 -1.48 -0.80 7.51
C PHE A 67 -0.34 -0.66 8.54
N LEU A 68 0.22 -1.75 9.06
CA LEU A 68 1.31 -1.69 10.03
C LEU A 68 2.61 -1.14 9.44
N SER A 69 2.94 -1.54 8.21
CA SER A 69 4.16 -1.08 7.55
C SER A 69 4.13 -1.27 6.04
N VAL A 70 5.00 -0.54 5.34
CA VAL A 70 5.19 -0.68 3.89
C VAL A 70 5.65 -2.09 3.52
N GLU A 71 6.46 -2.71 4.38
CA GLU A 71 6.95 -4.07 4.17
C GLU A 71 5.80 -5.08 4.14
N VAL A 72 4.81 -4.94 5.04
CA VAL A 72 3.61 -5.80 5.03
C VAL A 72 2.85 -5.65 3.72
N ILE A 73 2.60 -4.40 3.29
CA ILE A 73 1.93 -4.11 2.01
C ILE A 73 2.71 -4.72 0.84
N THR A 74 4.03 -4.52 0.82
CA THR A 74 4.93 -5.06 -0.22
C THR A 74 4.87 -6.58 -0.27
N GLU A 75 4.85 -7.24 0.88
CA GLU A 75 4.76 -8.70 0.97
C GLU A 75 3.42 -9.22 0.46
N LYS A 76 2.31 -8.54 0.78
CA LYS A 76 0.97 -8.89 0.27
C LYS A 76 0.90 -8.73 -1.25
N ILE A 77 1.38 -7.61 -1.81
CA ILE A 77 1.47 -7.41 -3.27
C ILE A 77 2.31 -8.51 -3.93
N MET A 78 3.47 -8.82 -3.37
CA MET A 78 4.33 -9.89 -3.89
C MET A 78 3.69 -11.27 -3.81
N SER A 79 2.83 -11.51 -2.81
CA SER A 79 2.06 -12.75 -2.70
C SER A 79 1.03 -12.82 -3.82
N SER A 80 0.22 -11.77 -4.02
CA SER A 80 -0.79 -11.71 -5.08
C SER A 80 -0.18 -11.89 -6.48
N LEU A 81 0.90 -11.17 -6.78
CA LEU A 81 1.60 -11.29 -8.07
C LEU A 81 2.14 -12.70 -8.35
N LYS A 82 2.45 -13.50 -7.31
CA LYS A 82 2.87 -14.89 -7.50
C LYS A 82 1.69 -15.84 -7.72
N GLN A 83 0.51 -15.48 -7.22
CA GLN A 83 -0.70 -16.27 -7.40
C GLN A 83 -1.22 -16.15 -8.84
N ASP A 84 -1.13 -14.96 -9.46
CA ASP A 84 -1.51 -14.75 -10.87
C ASP A 84 -0.67 -15.55 -11.88
N ILE A 85 0.54 -15.98 -11.50
CA ILE A 85 1.40 -16.81 -12.37
C ILE A 85 0.93 -18.29 -12.40
N ARG A 86 -0.07 -18.66 -11.59
CA ARG A 86 -0.64 -20.02 -11.57
C ARG A 86 -1.93 -20.12 -12.40
N ILE A 87 -1.87 -19.76 -13.69
CA ILE A 87 -2.91 -20.09 -14.68
C ILE A 87 -2.24 -20.56 -15.97
#